data_AF-A0A0B2VZ97-F1
#
_entry.id   AF-A0A0B2VZ97-F1
#
_cell.length_a   1.000
_cell.length_b   1.000
_cell.length_c   1.000
_cell.angle_alpha   90.00
_cell.angle_beta   90.00
_cell.angle_gamma   90.00
#
_symmetry.space_group_name_H-M   'P 1'
#
loop_
_entity.id
_entity.type
_entity.pdbx_description
1 polymer ?
#
loop_
_entity_poly.entity_id
_entity_poly.type
_entity_poly.pdbx_seq_one_letter_code
_entity_poly.pdbx_strand_id
1 'polypeptide(L)'
;MTSMSRLEKKLSDRLESRDYYEAHQIYRTLFYRMSAQGKWQQLQDLLYNGAIKLLDVNEPTSAIDLAELYVESLQKSNVPVSSAALDRFEQLFTRLPALLEKDTTPDGSRVDRRSEFLSRALQWTMAVGGKKRYREKGHPDFHARVAKIVWREGNYVAARNHFILSDDPEKFASFLIDFQQRCGFKSEKDLFIAQAVLQILCTRRAKMAATLLQLYCEKHPEIGGEPPYQLPLLNFMWLLTLCVQLRKVTYFSILVEQYQKCLERDPSYRDYLDKIGQIYFGLPPPQKSAAGGLFGSILKGLLTNKAGTSSSTDSMAEEDSEDDFSDEGAVDEEGYVTAASSANAASPMTPASSPKLNACSSSTVPTFEDGMDLD
;
A
#
# COMPACT_ATOMS: atom_id res chain seq x y z
N MET A 1 26.54 -45.30 6.79
CA MET A 1 26.15 -43.90 7.08
C MET A 1 26.55 -42.99 5.93
N THR A 2 25.57 -42.38 5.26
CA THR A 2 25.77 -41.42 4.16
C THR A 2 26.51 -40.17 4.68
N SER A 3 27.23 -39.46 3.80
CA SER A 3 27.95 -38.22 4.16
C SER A 3 27.03 -37.15 4.80
N MET A 4 25.73 -37.16 4.47
CA MET A 4 24.71 -36.28 5.04
C MET A 4 24.36 -36.64 6.50
N SER A 5 24.12 -37.92 6.79
CA SER A 5 23.86 -38.38 8.17
C SER A 5 25.01 -38.08 9.14
N ARG A 6 26.25 -38.01 8.64
CA ARG A 6 27.42 -37.63 9.46
C ARG A 6 27.41 -36.14 9.81
N LEU A 7 26.99 -35.27 8.89
CA LEU A 7 26.89 -33.83 9.14
C LEU A 7 25.75 -33.49 10.09
N GLU A 8 24.59 -34.16 9.95
CA GLU A 8 23.46 -33.98 10.87
C GLU A 8 23.81 -34.42 12.29
N LYS A 9 24.56 -35.53 12.43
CA LYS A 9 25.10 -35.95 13.72
C LYS A 9 26.09 -34.92 14.27
N LYS A 10 27.07 -34.49 13.46
CA LYS A 10 28.04 -33.47 13.86
C LYS A 10 27.36 -32.16 14.28
N LEU A 11 26.31 -31.75 13.57
CA LEU A 11 25.52 -30.58 13.92
C LEU A 11 24.88 -30.73 15.31
N SER A 12 24.27 -31.88 15.57
CA SER A 12 23.67 -32.20 16.87
C SER A 12 24.71 -32.15 17.99
N ASP A 13 25.87 -32.79 17.78
CA ASP A 13 26.98 -32.79 18.74
C ASP A 13 27.47 -31.35 19.06
N ARG A 14 27.53 -30.46 18.05
CA ARG A 14 27.96 -29.06 18.24
C ARG A 14 26.93 -28.24 19.00
N LEU A 15 25.65 -28.43 18.71
CA LEU A 15 24.56 -27.79 19.45
C LEU A 15 24.55 -28.23 20.93
N GLU A 16 24.73 -29.52 21.20
CA GLU A 16 24.82 -30.06 22.57
C GLU A 16 26.05 -29.53 23.32
N SER A 17 27.17 -29.40 22.62
CA SER A 17 28.42 -28.84 23.16
C SER A 17 28.41 -27.31 23.29
N ARG A 18 27.30 -26.64 22.95
CA ARG A 18 27.15 -25.17 22.92
C ARG A 18 28.16 -24.46 22.02
N ASP A 19 28.63 -25.15 20.99
CA ASP A 19 29.55 -24.63 19.99
C ASP A 19 28.74 -24.06 18.82
N TYR A 20 28.02 -22.97 19.09
CA TYR A 20 26.98 -22.44 18.19
C TYR A 20 27.55 -21.82 16.91
N TYR A 21 28.77 -21.26 16.96
CA TYR A 21 29.46 -20.78 15.78
C TYR A 21 29.76 -21.92 14.80
N GLU A 22 30.32 -23.03 15.28
CA GLU A 22 30.60 -24.19 14.42
C GLU A 22 29.30 -24.85 13.95
N ALA A 23 28.25 -24.91 14.79
CA ALA A 23 26.93 -25.36 14.38
C ALA A 23 26.39 -24.51 13.22
N HIS A 24 26.51 -23.19 13.31
CA HIS A 24 26.12 -22.25 12.25
C HIS A 24 26.89 -22.50 10.94
N GLN A 25 28.20 -22.72 10.98
CA GLN A 25 28.97 -23.06 9.78
C GLN A 25 28.55 -24.39 9.15
N ILE A 26 28.15 -25.37 9.96
CA ILE A 26 27.61 -26.63 9.47
C ILE A 26 26.26 -26.43 8.79
N TYR A 27 25.36 -25.61 9.34
CA TYR A 27 24.10 -25.25 8.68
C TYR A 27 24.33 -24.63 7.29
N ARG A 28 25.26 -23.67 7.17
CA ARG A 28 25.62 -23.06 5.89
C ARG A 28 26.17 -24.08 4.89
N THR A 29 26.99 -25.02 5.37
CA THR A 29 27.50 -26.12 4.53
C THR A 29 26.38 -27.04 4.05
N LEU A 30 25.41 -27.36 4.92
CA LEU A 30 24.24 -28.15 4.59
C LEU A 30 23.35 -27.43 3.58
N PHE A 31 23.19 -26.11 3.68
CA PHE A 31 22.47 -25.31 2.69
C PHE A 31 22.97 -25.54 1.28
N TYR A 32 24.26 -25.31 1.01
CA TYR A 32 24.80 -25.49 -0.35
C TYR A 32 24.70 -26.95 -0.83
N ARG A 33 24.98 -27.90 0.06
CA ARG A 33 24.97 -29.33 -0.29
C ARG A 33 23.56 -29.85 -0.58
N MET A 34 22.58 -29.50 0.24
CA MET A 34 21.18 -29.95 0.07
C MET A 34 20.52 -29.24 -1.09
N SER A 35 20.85 -27.95 -1.31
CA SER A 35 20.43 -27.19 -2.50
C SER A 35 20.91 -27.87 -3.78
N ALA A 36 22.19 -28.25 -3.86
CA ALA A 36 22.75 -28.96 -5.02
C ALA A 36 22.11 -30.34 -5.25
N GLN A 37 21.50 -30.94 -4.22
CA GLN A 37 20.78 -32.22 -4.30
C GLN A 37 19.27 -32.04 -4.55
N GLY A 38 18.76 -30.81 -4.63
CA GLY A 38 17.33 -30.54 -4.76
C GLY A 38 16.48 -30.94 -3.54
N LYS A 39 17.09 -31.14 -2.37
CA LYS A 39 16.40 -31.56 -1.13
C LYS A 39 15.77 -30.37 -0.40
N TRP A 40 14.89 -29.65 -1.09
CA TRP A 40 14.39 -28.35 -0.66
C TRP A 40 13.54 -28.39 0.62
N GLN A 41 12.57 -29.31 0.70
CA GLN A 41 11.69 -29.40 1.88
C GLN A 41 12.49 -29.68 3.16
N GLN A 42 13.38 -30.69 3.12
CA GLN A 42 14.24 -31.04 4.25
C GLN A 42 15.17 -29.88 4.64
N LEU A 43 15.70 -29.15 3.65
CA LEU A 43 16.55 -27.99 3.89
C LEU A 43 15.77 -26.85 4.55
N GLN A 44 14.57 -26.56 4.09
CA GLN A 44 13.70 -25.53 4.65
C GLN A 44 13.37 -25.83 6.12
N ASP A 45 13.00 -27.07 6.43
CA ASP A 45 12.74 -27.53 7.80
C ASP A 45 14.00 -27.42 8.67
N LEU A 46 15.16 -27.82 8.13
CA LEU A 46 16.44 -27.75 8.83
C LEU A 46 16.81 -26.30 9.19
N LEU A 47 16.73 -25.38 8.24
CA LEU A 47 17.10 -23.97 8.41
C LEU A 47 16.14 -23.24 9.35
N TYR A 48 14.84 -23.43 9.14
CA TYR A 48 13.80 -22.85 9.99
C TYR A 48 13.98 -23.28 11.45
N ASN A 49 14.06 -24.59 11.70
CA ASN A 49 14.24 -25.12 13.05
C ASN A 49 15.59 -24.71 13.64
N GLY A 50 16.64 -24.61 12.81
CA GLY A 50 17.95 -24.12 13.23
C GLY A 50 17.91 -22.66 13.69
N ALA A 51 17.26 -21.78 12.93
CA ALA A 51 17.09 -20.38 13.31
C ALA A 51 16.33 -20.23 14.64
N ILE A 52 15.24 -20.99 14.82
CA ILE A 52 14.48 -21.01 16.09
C ILE A 52 15.36 -21.46 17.26
N LYS A 53 16.12 -22.57 17.11
CA LYS A 53 17.01 -23.06 18.16
C LYS A 53 18.09 -22.04 18.53
N LEU A 54 18.68 -21.36 17.54
CA LEU A 54 19.68 -20.33 17.77
C LEU A 54 19.09 -19.11 18.49
N LEU A 55 17.84 -18.74 18.20
CA LEU A 55 17.13 -17.71 18.97
C LEU A 55 16.90 -18.14 20.43
N ASP A 56 16.58 -19.41 20.68
CA ASP A 56 16.35 -19.93 22.04
C ASP A 56 17.61 -19.91 22.92
N VAL A 57 18.80 -19.98 22.30
CA VAL A 57 20.09 -19.91 23.00
C VAL A 57 20.75 -18.52 22.91
N ASN A 58 20.01 -17.51 22.46
CA ASN A 58 20.45 -16.11 22.33
C ASN A 58 21.65 -15.91 21.38
N GLU A 59 21.61 -16.57 20.22
CA GLU A 59 22.57 -16.40 19.11
C GLU A 59 21.91 -15.69 17.90
N PRO A 60 21.53 -14.40 18.03
CA PRO A 60 20.66 -13.72 17.07
C PRO A 60 21.31 -13.52 15.70
N THR A 61 22.63 -13.24 15.64
CA THR A 61 23.32 -13.02 14.36
C THR A 61 23.29 -14.27 13.49
N SER A 62 23.60 -15.44 14.07
CA SER A 62 23.52 -16.71 13.37
C SER A 62 22.08 -17.08 13.01
N ALA A 63 21.11 -16.76 13.88
CA ALA A 63 19.70 -16.97 13.56
C ALA A 63 19.20 -16.13 12.38
N ILE A 64 19.62 -14.86 12.27
CA ILE A 64 19.30 -13.98 11.13
C ILE A 64 19.83 -14.59 9.84
N ASP A 65 21.10 -15.00 9.80
CA ASP A 65 21.69 -15.64 8.62
C ASP A 65 20.92 -16.92 8.23
N LEU A 66 20.53 -17.76 9.19
CA LEU A 66 19.73 -18.96 8.89
C LEU A 66 18.31 -18.64 8.41
N ALA A 67 17.67 -17.60 8.94
CA ALA A 67 16.36 -17.13 8.49
C ALA A 67 16.42 -16.60 7.06
N GLU A 68 17.48 -15.88 6.73
CA GLU A 68 17.77 -15.42 5.37
C GLU A 68 17.97 -16.59 4.40
N LEU A 69 18.79 -17.59 4.77
CA LEU A 69 18.99 -18.80 3.96
C LEU A 69 17.70 -19.61 3.81
N TYR A 70 16.84 -19.63 4.84
CA TYR A 70 15.54 -20.27 4.78
C TYR A 70 14.69 -19.65 3.66
N VAL A 71 14.56 -18.32 3.63
CA VAL A 71 13.80 -17.63 2.58
C VAL A 71 14.45 -17.79 1.21
N GLU A 72 15.78 -17.73 1.12
CA GLU A 72 16.50 -17.98 -0.14
C GLU A 72 16.19 -19.39 -0.68
N SER A 73 16.06 -20.38 0.20
CA SER A 73 15.67 -21.73 -0.19
C SER A 73 14.22 -21.82 -0.69
N LEU A 74 13.29 -21.02 -0.16
CA LEU A 74 11.92 -20.91 -0.68
C LEU A 74 11.91 -20.36 -2.09
N GLN A 75 12.69 -19.29 -2.33
CA GLN A 75 12.81 -18.65 -3.64
C GLN A 75 13.46 -19.58 -4.68
N LYS A 76 14.60 -20.18 -4.35
CA LYS A 76 15.33 -21.09 -5.27
C LYS A 76 14.55 -22.32 -5.67
N SER A 77 13.61 -22.76 -4.82
CA SER A 77 12.74 -23.91 -5.09
C SER A 77 11.34 -23.53 -5.55
N ASN A 78 11.09 -22.24 -5.81
CA ASN A 78 9.80 -21.70 -6.25
C ASN A 78 8.62 -22.14 -5.37
N VAL A 79 8.81 -22.16 -4.04
CA VAL A 79 7.71 -22.50 -3.11
C VAL A 79 6.60 -21.45 -3.23
N PRO A 80 5.36 -21.83 -3.58
CA PRO A 80 4.25 -20.89 -3.61
C PRO A 80 3.99 -20.26 -2.24
N VAL A 81 3.49 -19.04 -2.23
CA VAL A 81 3.03 -18.41 -0.98
C VAL A 81 1.85 -19.21 -0.44
N SER A 82 1.91 -19.57 0.84
CA SER A 82 0.88 -20.31 1.57
C SER A 82 0.85 -19.86 3.03
N SER A 83 -0.25 -20.13 3.74
CA SER A 83 -0.33 -19.79 5.18
C SER A 83 0.83 -20.40 5.96
N ALA A 84 1.14 -21.68 5.74
CA ALA A 84 2.20 -22.38 6.47
C ALA A 84 3.59 -21.74 6.26
N ALA A 85 3.93 -21.37 5.02
CA ALA A 85 5.20 -20.69 4.73
C ALA A 85 5.26 -19.30 5.37
N LEU A 86 4.14 -18.57 5.32
CA LEU A 86 4.03 -17.25 5.94
C LEU A 86 4.01 -17.30 7.48
N ASP A 87 3.45 -18.36 8.09
CA ASP A 87 3.45 -18.57 9.54
C ASP A 87 4.89 -18.72 10.05
N ARG A 88 5.71 -19.49 9.33
CA ARG A 88 7.15 -19.62 9.64
C ARG A 88 7.91 -18.30 9.47
N PHE A 89 7.64 -17.57 8.38
CA PHE A 89 8.22 -16.24 8.18
C PHE A 89 7.83 -15.28 9.32
N GLU A 90 6.54 -15.21 9.67
CA GLU A 90 6.02 -14.34 10.72
C GLU A 90 6.62 -14.68 12.09
N GLN A 91 6.74 -15.97 12.41
CA GLN A 91 7.39 -16.41 13.65
C GLN A 91 8.85 -15.98 13.71
N LEU A 92 9.61 -16.14 12.62
CA LEU A 92 10.99 -15.67 12.53
C LEU A 92 11.06 -14.15 12.64
N PHE A 93 10.29 -13.41 11.83
CA PHE A 93 10.33 -11.95 11.80
C PHE A 93 9.98 -11.30 13.15
N THR A 94 9.05 -11.91 13.89
CA THR A 94 8.65 -11.46 15.23
C THR A 94 9.71 -11.75 16.29
N ARG A 95 10.44 -12.87 16.18
CA ARG A 95 11.45 -13.27 17.17
C ARG A 95 12.84 -12.73 16.90
N LEU A 96 13.18 -12.44 15.64
CA LEU A 96 14.44 -11.83 15.29
C LEU A 96 14.50 -10.42 15.89
N PRO A 97 15.59 -10.04 16.55
CA PRO A 97 15.70 -8.71 17.12
C PRO A 97 15.84 -7.67 16.00
N ALA A 98 15.04 -6.60 16.08
CA ALA A 98 15.18 -5.46 15.17
C ALA A 98 16.55 -4.78 15.33
N LEU A 99 17.11 -4.79 16.55
CA LEU A 99 18.36 -4.13 16.91
C LEU A 99 19.26 -5.09 17.68
N LEU A 100 20.57 -5.07 17.41
CA LEU A 100 21.56 -5.70 18.28
C LEU A 100 22.25 -4.62 19.12
N GLU A 101 22.75 -4.99 20.30
CA GLU A 101 23.31 -4.06 21.31
C GLU A 101 24.45 -3.16 20.79
N LYS A 102 25.10 -3.55 19.68
CA LYS A 102 26.27 -2.86 19.10
C LYS A 102 25.96 -2.02 17.86
N ASP A 103 24.70 -1.90 17.47
CA ASP A 103 24.28 -1.33 16.18
C ASP A 103 23.81 0.13 16.27
N THR A 104 24.64 0.98 16.86
CA THR A 104 24.50 2.43 16.71
C THR A 104 25.48 2.86 15.64
N THR A 105 24.97 3.39 14.52
CA THR A 105 25.82 4.01 13.50
C THR A 105 26.47 5.27 14.06
N PRO A 106 27.57 5.78 13.46
CA PRO A 106 28.23 6.99 13.92
C PRO A 106 27.33 8.24 13.99
N ASP A 107 26.24 8.26 13.22
CA ASP A 107 25.23 9.33 13.20
C ASP A 107 24.08 9.11 14.20
N GLY A 108 24.13 8.07 15.03
CA GLY A 108 23.10 7.74 16.02
C GLY A 108 21.85 7.08 15.43
N SER A 109 21.83 6.80 14.12
CA SER A 109 20.76 6.02 13.50
C SER A 109 20.84 4.54 13.90
N ARG A 110 19.69 3.87 13.85
CA ARG A 110 19.53 2.47 14.24
C ARG A 110 19.17 1.67 13.00
N VAL A 111 19.99 0.68 12.65
CA VAL A 111 19.75 -0.18 11.48
C VAL A 111 18.87 -1.34 11.90
N ASP A 112 17.69 -1.48 11.29
CA ASP A 112 16.86 -2.67 11.48
C ASP A 112 17.56 -3.88 10.84
N ARG A 113 18.04 -4.81 11.66
CA ARG A 113 18.77 -6.00 11.20
C ARG A 113 17.89 -7.01 10.47
N ARG A 114 16.57 -6.86 10.54
CA ARG A 114 15.61 -7.68 9.80
C ARG A 114 15.35 -7.16 8.38
N SER A 115 15.90 -5.99 8.02
CA SER A 115 15.65 -5.35 6.73
C SER A 115 16.02 -6.24 5.54
N GLU A 116 17.18 -6.90 5.59
CA GLU A 116 17.61 -7.80 4.52
C GLU A 116 16.74 -9.07 4.46
N PHE A 117 16.45 -9.67 5.61
CA PHE A 117 15.52 -10.79 5.71
C PHE A 117 14.12 -10.46 5.14
N LEU A 118 13.57 -9.29 5.49
CA LEU A 118 12.30 -8.80 4.98
C LEU A 118 12.36 -8.55 3.46
N SER A 119 13.45 -7.95 2.97
CA SER A 119 13.68 -7.70 1.55
C SER A 119 13.72 -9.00 0.74
N ARG A 120 14.46 -10.00 1.21
CA ARG A 120 14.52 -11.33 0.57
C ARG A 120 13.15 -12.02 0.60
N ALA A 121 12.40 -11.90 1.69
CA ALA A 121 11.07 -12.49 1.78
C ALA A 121 10.09 -11.83 0.80
N LEU A 122 10.16 -10.50 0.66
CA LEU A 122 9.39 -9.77 -0.35
C LEU A 122 9.75 -10.25 -1.76
N GLN A 123 11.03 -10.33 -2.09
CA GLN A 123 11.51 -10.82 -3.39
C GLN A 123 11.06 -12.25 -3.68
N TRP A 124 11.07 -13.14 -2.68
CA TRP A 124 10.50 -14.48 -2.81
C TRP A 124 9.02 -14.42 -3.21
N THR A 125 8.20 -13.64 -2.49
CA THR A 125 6.76 -13.56 -2.80
C THR A 125 6.47 -12.95 -4.18
N MET A 126 7.33 -12.04 -4.64
CA MET A 126 7.29 -11.49 -6.00
C MET A 126 7.63 -12.56 -7.04
N ALA A 127 8.71 -13.32 -6.82
CA ALA A 127 9.18 -14.34 -7.75
C ALA A 127 8.15 -15.44 -8.03
N VAL A 128 7.35 -15.81 -7.01
CA VAL A 128 6.32 -16.85 -7.13
C VAL A 128 4.90 -16.28 -7.32
N GLY A 129 4.78 -14.98 -7.59
CA GLY A 129 3.51 -14.28 -7.70
C GLY A 129 2.66 -14.74 -8.90
N GLY A 130 1.44 -15.24 -8.62
CA GLY A 130 0.50 -15.68 -9.67
C GLY A 130 -0.06 -14.54 -10.53
N LYS A 131 -0.18 -13.33 -9.98
CA LYS A 131 -0.75 -12.14 -10.66
C LYS A 131 0.31 -11.08 -10.94
N LYS A 132 0.08 -10.21 -11.95
CA LYS A 132 1.01 -9.11 -12.30
C LYS A 132 1.33 -8.24 -11.08
N ARG A 133 0.30 -7.78 -10.37
CA ARG A 133 0.42 -7.03 -9.12
C ARG A 133 1.33 -7.72 -8.11
N TYR A 134 1.18 -9.04 -7.93
CA TYR A 134 1.97 -9.78 -6.95
C TYR A 134 3.43 -9.92 -7.38
N ARG A 135 3.70 -10.08 -8.68
CA ARG A 135 5.07 -10.10 -9.22
C ARG A 135 5.80 -8.75 -9.08
N GLU A 136 5.05 -7.65 -9.11
CA GLU A 136 5.63 -6.30 -9.03
C GLU A 136 5.69 -5.75 -7.61
N LYS A 137 4.84 -6.25 -6.71
CA LYS A 137 4.66 -5.67 -5.37
C LYS A 137 4.82 -6.64 -4.22
N GLY A 138 4.76 -7.95 -4.45
CA GLY A 138 4.69 -8.97 -3.41
C GLY A 138 3.27 -9.43 -3.14
N HIS A 139 3.14 -10.51 -2.38
CA HIS A 139 1.85 -11.13 -2.08
C HIS A 139 1.07 -10.32 -1.02
N PRO A 140 -0.24 -10.06 -1.17
CA PRO A 140 -1.02 -9.26 -0.23
C PRO A 140 -1.01 -9.82 1.20
N ASP A 141 -1.12 -11.14 1.38
CA ASP A 141 -1.05 -11.77 2.71
C ASP A 141 0.30 -11.56 3.42
N PHE A 142 1.40 -11.51 2.66
CA PHE A 142 2.71 -11.19 3.21
C PHE A 142 2.72 -9.76 3.73
N HIS A 143 2.21 -8.80 2.92
CA HIS A 143 2.07 -7.42 3.37
C HIS A 143 1.17 -7.29 4.60
N ALA A 144 0.03 -8.00 4.66
CA ALA A 144 -0.85 -7.98 5.82
C ALA A 144 -0.13 -8.41 7.11
N ARG A 145 0.67 -9.49 7.05
CA ARG A 145 1.44 -9.99 8.21
C ARG A 145 2.51 -9.00 8.65
N VAL A 146 3.32 -8.50 7.71
CA VAL A 146 4.35 -7.50 8.02
C VAL A 146 3.73 -6.25 8.62
N ALA A 147 2.64 -5.74 8.03
CA ALA A 147 1.93 -4.56 8.51
C ALA A 147 1.48 -4.71 9.97
N LYS A 148 0.86 -5.85 10.32
CA LYS A 148 0.43 -6.15 11.70
C LYS A 148 1.58 -6.22 12.69
N ILE A 149 2.74 -6.73 12.28
CA ILE A 149 3.92 -6.83 13.16
C ILE A 149 4.49 -5.43 13.41
N VAL A 150 4.80 -4.68 12.35
CA VAL A 150 5.41 -3.35 12.50
C VAL A 150 4.44 -2.32 13.10
N TRP A 151 3.12 -2.52 12.95
CA TRP A 151 2.11 -1.74 13.69
C TRP A 151 2.18 -2.00 15.19
N ARG A 152 2.26 -3.27 15.64
CA ARG A 152 2.42 -3.60 17.07
C ARG A 152 3.72 -3.05 17.65
N GLU A 153 4.75 -2.91 16.83
CA GLU A 153 6.04 -2.29 17.19
C GLU A 153 5.99 -0.75 17.20
N GLY A 154 4.86 -0.13 16.83
CA GLY A 154 4.68 1.32 16.81
C GLY A 154 5.24 2.00 15.55
N ASN A 155 5.70 1.26 14.54
CA ASN A 155 6.16 1.82 13.27
C ASN A 155 4.98 2.05 12.32
N TYR A 156 4.21 3.09 12.58
CA TYR A 156 3.01 3.46 11.81
C TYR A 156 3.29 3.72 10.33
N VAL A 157 4.44 4.31 10.00
CA VAL A 157 4.80 4.62 8.61
C VAL A 157 5.01 3.34 7.81
N ALA A 158 5.80 2.39 8.34
CA ALA A 158 5.99 1.09 7.70
C ALA A 158 4.67 0.30 7.64
N ALA A 159 3.89 0.32 8.71
CA ALA A 159 2.59 -0.35 8.76
C ALA A 159 1.66 0.14 7.65
N ARG A 160 1.51 1.46 7.48
CA ARG A 160 0.70 2.06 6.41
C ARG A 160 1.16 1.60 5.02
N ASN A 161 2.46 1.63 4.78
CA ASN A 161 3.05 1.25 3.49
C ASN A 161 2.83 -0.23 3.15
N HIS A 162 2.75 -1.12 4.15
CA HIS A 162 2.39 -2.51 3.93
C HIS A 162 0.88 -2.73 3.86
N PHE A 163 0.08 -2.12 4.75
CA PHE A 163 -1.38 -2.28 4.74
C PHE A 163 -1.99 -1.88 3.40
N ILE A 164 -1.52 -0.80 2.78
CA ILE A 164 -2.02 -0.40 1.47
C ILE A 164 -1.78 -1.50 0.42
N LEU A 165 -0.70 -2.27 0.49
CA LEU A 165 -0.41 -3.35 -0.46
C LEU A 165 -1.10 -4.68 -0.09
N SER A 166 -1.71 -4.77 1.10
CA SER A 166 -2.49 -5.92 1.55
C SER A 166 -3.91 -5.95 0.99
N ASP A 167 -4.60 -7.07 1.15
CA ASP A 167 -6.03 -7.25 0.85
C ASP A 167 -6.83 -7.51 2.17
N ASP A 168 -6.47 -6.80 3.25
CA ASP A 168 -7.11 -6.89 4.57
C ASP A 168 -7.72 -5.52 4.99
N PRO A 169 -8.91 -5.16 4.46
CA PRO A 169 -9.52 -3.86 4.72
C PRO A 169 -9.93 -3.71 6.19
N GLU A 170 -10.22 -4.81 6.88
CA GLU A 170 -10.66 -4.78 8.27
C GLU A 170 -9.52 -4.39 9.22
N LYS A 171 -8.35 -5.03 9.08
CA LYS A 171 -7.18 -4.63 9.86
C LYS A 171 -6.63 -3.30 9.40
N PHE A 172 -6.75 -2.95 8.12
CA PHE A 172 -6.33 -1.63 7.66
C PHE A 172 -7.22 -0.51 8.24
N ALA A 173 -8.54 -0.68 8.30
CA ALA A 173 -9.44 0.26 8.98
C ALA A 173 -9.07 0.42 10.45
N SER A 174 -8.86 -0.70 11.16
CA SER A 174 -8.45 -0.71 12.56
C SER A 174 -7.12 0.03 12.78
N PHE A 175 -6.14 -0.18 11.88
CA PHE A 175 -4.87 0.53 11.88
C PHE A 175 -5.06 2.03 11.65
N LEU A 176 -5.87 2.46 10.68
CA LEU A 176 -6.08 3.87 10.40
C LEU A 176 -6.74 4.60 11.57
N ILE A 177 -7.67 3.94 12.28
CA ILE A 177 -8.29 4.49 13.50
C ILE A 177 -7.23 4.65 14.59
N ASP A 178 -6.45 3.61 14.89
CA ASP A 178 -5.39 3.70 15.91
C ASP A 178 -4.33 4.75 15.53
N PHE A 179 -3.95 4.81 14.25
CA PHE A 179 -2.97 5.77 13.75
C PHE A 179 -3.48 7.21 13.88
N GLN A 180 -4.72 7.47 13.50
CA GLN A 180 -5.37 8.77 13.65
C GLN A 180 -5.45 9.18 15.12
N GLN A 181 -5.87 8.29 16.01
CA GLN A 181 -6.06 8.61 17.43
C GLN A 181 -4.75 8.89 18.16
N ARG A 182 -3.66 8.23 17.77
CA ARG A 182 -2.35 8.41 18.41
C ARG A 182 -1.50 9.51 17.81
N CYS A 183 -1.62 9.75 16.51
CA CYS A 183 -0.68 10.61 15.78
C CYS A 183 -1.35 11.77 15.04
N GLY A 184 -2.68 11.77 14.88
CA GLY A 184 -3.41 12.80 14.16
C GLY A 184 -4.16 13.78 15.06
N PHE A 185 -4.58 14.91 14.48
CA PHE A 185 -5.51 15.82 15.14
C PHE A 185 -6.97 15.32 14.99
N LYS A 186 -7.85 15.72 15.93
CA LYS A 186 -9.29 15.36 15.89
C LYS A 186 -10.01 15.84 14.63
N SER A 187 -9.51 16.90 14.01
CA SER A 187 -10.01 17.49 12.77
C SER A 187 -9.55 16.75 11.51
N GLU A 188 -8.68 15.75 11.63
CA GLU A 188 -8.06 15.07 10.48
C GLU A 188 -8.61 13.66 10.27
N LYS A 189 -9.58 13.20 11.07
CA LYS A 189 -10.14 11.85 10.96
C LYS A 189 -10.62 11.48 9.56
N ASP A 190 -11.20 12.43 8.84
CA ASP A 190 -11.60 12.25 7.44
C ASP A 190 -10.40 12.25 6.47
N LEU A 191 -9.33 12.99 6.76
CA LEU A 191 -8.12 13.02 5.92
C LEU A 191 -7.36 11.69 5.91
N PHE A 192 -7.32 10.97 7.04
CA PHE A 192 -6.61 9.68 7.14
C PHE A 192 -7.23 8.63 6.21
N ILE A 193 -8.57 8.50 6.23
CA ILE A 193 -9.27 7.57 5.36
C ILE A 193 -9.35 8.06 3.91
N ALA A 194 -9.52 9.36 3.69
CA ALA A 194 -9.52 9.96 2.35
C ALA A 194 -8.22 9.67 1.60
N GLN A 195 -7.08 9.88 2.24
CA GLN A 195 -5.78 9.56 1.65
C GLN A 195 -5.66 8.07 1.30
N ALA A 196 -6.06 7.17 2.21
CA ALA A 196 -5.99 5.73 1.97
C ALA A 196 -6.91 5.29 0.81
N VAL A 197 -8.15 5.77 0.77
CA VAL A 197 -9.12 5.48 -0.31
C VAL A 197 -8.59 5.94 -1.67
N LEU A 198 -8.10 7.18 -1.77
CA LEU A 198 -7.54 7.72 -3.01
C LEU A 198 -6.32 6.93 -3.49
N GLN A 199 -5.41 6.58 -2.58
CA GLN A 199 -4.23 5.78 -2.94
C GLN A 199 -4.61 4.36 -3.38
N ILE A 200 -5.60 3.72 -2.75
CA ILE A 200 -6.07 2.40 -3.17
C ILE A 200 -6.74 2.46 -4.55
N LEU A 201 -7.54 3.50 -4.83
CA LEU A 201 -8.10 3.72 -6.16
C LEU A 201 -7.00 3.90 -7.22
N CYS A 202 -5.91 4.61 -6.90
CA CYS A 202 -4.74 4.70 -7.79
C CYS A 202 -4.08 3.35 -8.10
N THR A 203 -4.36 2.31 -7.31
CA THR A 203 -3.88 0.93 -7.52
C THR A 203 -4.90 0.00 -8.17
N ARG A 204 -5.98 0.53 -8.76
CA ARG A 204 -7.05 -0.23 -9.45
C ARG A 204 -7.80 -1.22 -8.55
N ARG A 205 -8.03 -0.88 -7.28
CA ARG A 205 -8.71 -1.75 -6.31
C ARG A 205 -9.94 -1.07 -5.73
N ALA A 206 -10.93 -0.80 -6.57
CA ALA A 206 -12.09 0.00 -6.16
C ALA A 206 -12.95 -0.69 -5.08
N LYS A 207 -13.13 -2.01 -5.15
CA LYS A 207 -13.84 -2.79 -4.11
C LYS A 207 -13.17 -2.69 -2.74
N MET A 208 -11.84 -2.79 -2.70
CA MET A 208 -11.04 -2.61 -1.49
C MET A 208 -11.22 -1.19 -0.92
N ALA A 209 -11.18 -0.17 -1.78
CA ALA A 209 -11.34 1.23 -1.37
C ALA A 209 -12.73 1.48 -0.75
N ALA A 210 -13.80 0.99 -1.37
CA ALA A 210 -15.17 1.10 -0.86
C ALA A 210 -15.34 0.36 0.48
N THR A 211 -14.86 -0.88 0.57
CA THR A 211 -14.92 -1.69 1.79
C THR A 211 -14.14 -1.04 2.93
N LEU A 212 -12.94 -0.52 2.65
CA LEU A 212 -12.13 0.16 3.65
C LEU A 212 -12.81 1.43 4.18
N LEU A 213 -13.41 2.23 3.29
CA LEU A 213 -14.16 3.43 3.67
C LEU A 213 -15.32 3.08 4.61
N GLN A 214 -16.12 2.08 4.24
CA GLN A 214 -17.25 1.62 5.05
C GLN A 214 -16.77 1.16 6.45
N LEU A 215 -15.80 0.25 6.50
CA LEU A 215 -15.31 -0.30 7.77
C LEU A 215 -14.66 0.77 8.66
N TYR A 216 -13.97 1.74 8.07
CA TYR A 216 -13.40 2.86 8.82
C TYR A 216 -14.51 3.71 9.44
N CYS A 217 -15.49 4.15 8.65
CA CYS A 217 -16.57 5.01 9.14
C CYS A 217 -17.44 4.31 10.20
N GLU A 218 -17.77 3.04 9.97
CA GLU A 218 -18.58 2.23 10.89
C GLU A 218 -17.88 2.06 12.25
N LYS A 219 -16.57 1.78 12.25
CA LYS A 219 -15.81 1.46 13.46
C LYS A 219 -15.21 2.69 14.15
N HIS A 220 -15.12 3.84 13.48
CA HIS A 220 -14.50 5.03 14.04
C HIS A 220 -15.41 5.67 15.12
N PRO A 221 -14.92 5.89 16.35
CA PRO A 221 -15.77 6.27 17.49
C PRO A 221 -16.41 7.66 17.40
N GLU A 222 -15.82 8.58 16.63
CA GLU A 222 -16.36 9.94 16.41
C GLU A 222 -17.05 10.13 15.05
N ILE A 223 -17.15 9.08 14.23
CA ILE A 223 -17.88 9.13 12.95
C ILE A 223 -19.16 8.33 13.14
N GLY A 224 -19.03 7.00 13.16
CA GLY A 224 -20.12 6.06 13.34
C GLY A 224 -21.11 6.04 12.16
N GLY A 225 -21.60 4.85 11.86
CA GLY A 225 -22.74 4.66 10.95
C GLY A 225 -22.40 4.64 9.46
N GLU A 226 -23.47 4.64 8.68
CA GLU A 226 -23.47 4.53 7.23
C GLU A 226 -23.60 5.92 6.58
N PRO A 227 -23.23 6.07 5.28
CA PRO A 227 -23.48 7.31 4.58
C PRO A 227 -25.00 7.61 4.49
N PRO A 228 -25.38 8.90 4.43
CA PRO A 228 -24.52 10.06 4.30
C PRO A 228 -23.93 10.53 5.64
N TYR A 229 -22.70 11.02 5.59
CA TYR A 229 -21.95 11.48 6.75
C TYR A 229 -22.14 12.98 7.01
N GLN A 230 -21.87 13.41 8.25
CA GLN A 230 -21.79 14.83 8.63
C GLN A 230 -20.50 15.52 8.17
N LEU A 231 -19.54 14.74 7.65
CA LEU A 231 -18.24 15.22 7.18
C LEU A 231 -18.25 15.25 5.64
N PRO A 232 -18.22 16.44 5.02
CA PRO A 232 -18.21 16.61 3.57
C PRO A 232 -17.20 15.73 2.83
N LEU A 233 -15.97 15.64 3.32
CA LEU A 233 -14.93 14.88 2.65
C LEU A 233 -15.23 13.38 2.63
N LEU A 234 -15.90 12.84 3.65
CA LEU A 234 -16.32 11.43 3.66
C LEU A 234 -17.44 11.17 2.64
N ASN A 235 -18.36 12.12 2.48
CA ASN A 235 -19.37 12.05 1.43
C ASN A 235 -18.74 12.11 0.04
N PHE A 236 -17.73 12.96 -0.16
CA PHE A 236 -16.95 12.94 -1.40
C PHE A 236 -16.33 11.57 -1.66
N MET A 237 -15.67 10.97 -0.67
CA MET A 237 -15.03 9.66 -0.82
C MET A 237 -16.06 8.57 -1.14
N TRP A 238 -17.20 8.58 -0.47
CA TRP A 238 -18.30 7.66 -0.73
C TRP A 238 -18.82 7.81 -2.16
N LEU A 239 -19.21 9.01 -2.56
CA LEU A 239 -19.70 9.29 -3.91
C LEU A 239 -18.64 8.98 -4.98
N LEU A 240 -17.35 9.22 -4.69
CA LEU A 240 -16.26 8.86 -5.59
C LEU A 240 -16.21 7.35 -5.82
N THR A 241 -16.38 6.53 -4.77
CA THR A 241 -16.43 5.07 -4.93
C THR A 241 -17.61 4.61 -5.78
N LEU A 242 -18.77 5.25 -5.67
CA LEU A 242 -19.94 4.97 -6.53
C LEU A 242 -19.70 5.46 -7.97
N CYS A 243 -19.12 6.64 -8.14
CA CYS A 243 -18.82 7.21 -9.45
C CYS A 243 -17.82 6.34 -10.23
N VAL A 244 -16.86 5.72 -9.54
CA VAL A 244 -15.91 4.76 -10.12
C VAL A 244 -16.62 3.50 -10.64
N GLN A 245 -17.69 3.04 -9.99
CA GLN A 245 -18.52 1.94 -10.47
C GLN A 245 -19.29 2.33 -11.73
N LEU A 246 -19.87 3.54 -11.74
CA LEU A 246 -20.64 4.07 -12.89
C LEU A 246 -19.82 4.34 -14.14
N ARG A 247 -18.51 4.60 -14.00
CA ARG A 247 -17.60 4.94 -15.11
C ARG A 247 -18.04 6.13 -15.96
N LYS A 248 -18.79 7.07 -15.38
CA LYS A 248 -19.31 8.28 -16.06
C LYS A 248 -18.51 9.52 -15.68
N VAL A 249 -17.70 10.00 -16.62
CA VAL A 249 -16.79 11.15 -16.42
C VAL A 249 -17.52 12.43 -16.00
N THR A 250 -18.75 12.66 -16.47
CA THR A 250 -19.54 13.85 -16.12
C THR A 250 -19.81 13.94 -14.61
N TYR A 251 -20.19 12.82 -13.99
CA TYR A 251 -20.41 12.77 -12.54
C TYR A 251 -19.10 12.98 -11.75
N PHE A 252 -18.00 12.42 -12.25
CA PHE A 252 -16.68 12.60 -11.64
C PHE A 252 -16.27 14.09 -11.63
N SER A 253 -16.38 14.77 -12.78
CA SER A 253 -16.03 16.19 -12.90
C SER A 253 -16.88 17.07 -11.98
N ILE A 254 -18.20 16.86 -11.97
CA ILE A 254 -19.13 17.61 -11.09
C ILE A 254 -18.79 17.37 -9.63
N LEU A 255 -18.51 16.13 -9.25
CA LEU A 255 -18.17 15.77 -7.87
C LEU A 255 -16.87 16.46 -7.41
N VAL A 256 -15.83 16.44 -8.24
CA VAL A 256 -14.55 17.12 -7.92
C VAL A 256 -14.73 18.63 -7.79
N GLU A 257 -15.50 19.26 -8.68
CA GLU A 257 -15.79 20.70 -8.62
C GLU A 257 -16.57 21.07 -7.36
N GLN A 258 -17.64 20.33 -7.05
CA GLN A 258 -18.51 20.62 -5.91
C GLN A 258 -17.79 20.52 -4.56
N TYR A 259 -16.82 19.61 -4.44
CA TYR A 259 -16.09 19.36 -3.19
C TYR A 259 -14.70 20.02 -3.15
N GLN A 260 -14.36 20.91 -4.08
CA GLN A 260 -13.05 21.55 -4.20
C GLN A 260 -12.48 22.04 -2.85
N LYS A 261 -13.27 22.77 -2.06
CA LYS A 261 -12.83 23.29 -0.74
C LYS A 261 -12.40 22.19 0.24
N CYS A 262 -13.03 21.02 0.16
CA CYS A 262 -12.67 19.87 0.99
C CYS A 262 -11.37 19.23 0.48
N LEU A 263 -11.19 19.19 -0.85
CA LEU A 263 -10.03 18.61 -1.50
C LEU A 263 -8.76 19.45 -1.31
N GLU A 264 -8.89 20.78 -1.24
CA GLU A 264 -7.78 21.70 -1.00
C GLU A 264 -7.12 21.57 0.38
N ARG A 265 -7.74 20.82 1.31
CA ARG A 265 -7.16 20.51 2.63
C ARG A 265 -5.89 19.67 2.54
N ASP A 266 -5.74 18.87 1.48
CA ASP A 266 -4.52 18.11 1.19
C ASP A 266 -4.15 18.27 -0.30
N PRO A 267 -3.08 19.02 -0.63
CA PRO A 267 -2.66 19.24 -2.01
C PRO A 267 -2.39 17.95 -2.80
N SER A 268 -2.05 16.84 -2.13
CA SER A 268 -1.78 15.56 -2.80
C SER A 268 -3.05 14.93 -3.41
N TYR A 269 -4.24 15.32 -2.97
CA TYR A 269 -5.50 14.78 -3.49
C TYR A 269 -5.70 15.07 -4.97
N ARG A 270 -5.22 16.22 -5.45
CA ARG A 270 -5.29 16.55 -6.87
C ARG A 270 -4.52 15.54 -7.72
N ASP A 271 -3.31 15.19 -7.31
CA ASP A 271 -2.47 14.24 -8.05
C ASP A 271 -3.09 12.82 -8.07
N TYR A 272 -3.74 12.41 -6.97
CA TYR A 272 -4.50 11.17 -6.95
C TYR A 272 -5.73 11.22 -7.85
N LEU A 273 -6.50 12.31 -7.81
CA LEU A 273 -7.70 12.47 -8.62
C LEU A 273 -7.37 12.52 -10.12
N ASP A 274 -6.26 13.15 -10.50
CA ASP A 274 -5.76 13.12 -11.88
C ASP A 274 -5.45 11.68 -12.32
N LYS A 275 -4.82 10.88 -11.45
CA LYS A 275 -4.52 9.47 -11.73
C LYS A 275 -5.78 8.61 -11.78
N ILE A 276 -6.73 8.84 -10.89
CA ILE A 276 -8.04 8.16 -10.87
C ILE A 276 -8.82 8.52 -12.15
N GLY A 277 -8.80 9.78 -12.56
CA GLY A 277 -9.33 10.30 -13.83
C GLY A 277 -8.83 9.50 -15.04
N GLN A 278 -7.52 9.26 -15.08
CA GLN A 278 -6.89 8.45 -16.14
C GLN A 278 -7.29 6.97 -16.06
N ILE A 279 -7.24 6.37 -14.86
CA ILE A 279 -7.49 4.93 -14.65
C ILE A 279 -8.94 4.55 -14.96
N TYR A 280 -9.89 5.34 -14.45
CA TYR A 280 -11.30 4.96 -14.39
C TYR A 280 -12.16 5.64 -15.46
N PHE A 281 -11.74 6.80 -15.96
CA PHE A 281 -12.55 7.65 -16.86
C PHE A 281 -11.84 8.01 -18.17
N GLY A 282 -10.62 7.51 -18.40
CA GLY A 282 -9.88 7.73 -19.64
C GLY A 282 -9.46 9.19 -19.89
N LEU A 283 -9.40 10.02 -18.83
CA LEU A 283 -8.93 11.40 -18.95
C LEU A 283 -7.45 11.43 -19.37
N PRO A 284 -7.04 12.40 -20.19
CA PRO A 284 -5.64 12.55 -20.59
C PRO A 284 -4.78 12.91 -19.36
N PRO A 285 -3.48 12.55 -19.37
CA PRO A 285 -2.57 12.96 -18.30
C PRO A 285 -2.49 14.49 -18.24
N PRO A 286 -2.43 15.08 -17.02
CA PRO A 286 -2.39 16.53 -16.87
C PRO A 286 -1.16 17.11 -17.58
N GLN A 287 -1.33 18.26 -18.24
CA GLN A 287 -0.19 19.00 -18.78
C GLN A 287 0.75 19.35 -17.63
N LYS A 288 2.03 18.97 -17.74
CA LYS A 288 3.03 19.05 -16.68
C LYS A 288 3.06 20.45 -16.06
N SER A 289 2.40 20.63 -14.92
CA SER A 289 2.59 21.79 -14.07
C SER A 289 3.86 21.57 -13.25
N ALA A 290 4.74 22.57 -13.20
CA ALA A 290 6.07 22.50 -12.60
C ALA A 290 6.09 22.26 -11.06
N ALA A 291 4.93 22.02 -10.43
CA ALA A 291 4.77 21.88 -8.99
C ALA A 291 4.74 20.41 -8.48
N GLY A 292 4.63 19.41 -9.35
CA GLY A 292 4.45 17.99 -8.96
C GLY A 292 5.72 17.18 -8.64
N GLY A 293 6.85 17.83 -8.34
CA GLY A 293 8.19 17.21 -8.36
C GLY A 293 8.53 16.23 -7.22
N LEU A 294 7.81 16.29 -6.09
CA LEU A 294 8.13 15.49 -4.89
C LEU A 294 7.12 14.37 -4.62
N PHE A 295 5.85 14.58 -4.92
CA PHE A 295 4.81 13.57 -4.66
C PHE A 295 4.80 12.46 -5.72
N GLY A 296 5.11 12.81 -6.97
CA GLY A 296 5.34 11.85 -8.04
C GLY A 296 6.41 10.81 -7.70
N SER A 297 7.40 11.11 -6.85
CA SER A 297 8.43 10.16 -6.42
C SER A 297 7.95 9.21 -5.31
N ILE A 298 6.98 9.61 -4.48
CA ILE A 298 6.37 8.76 -3.43
C ILE A 298 5.30 7.86 -4.03
N LEU A 299 4.44 8.39 -4.92
CA LEU A 299 3.52 7.56 -5.70
C LEU A 299 4.32 6.62 -6.61
N LYS A 300 5.41 7.08 -7.22
CA LYS A 300 6.36 6.21 -7.91
C LYS A 300 7.13 5.29 -6.96
N GLY A 301 7.34 5.62 -5.69
CA GLY A 301 7.92 4.68 -4.70
C GLY A 301 6.96 3.54 -4.35
N LEU A 302 5.69 3.89 -4.15
CA LEU A 302 4.58 2.94 -3.96
C LEU A 302 4.34 2.09 -5.23
N LEU A 303 4.34 2.71 -6.40
CA LEU A 303 4.10 2.10 -7.72
C LEU A 303 5.35 1.48 -8.39
N THR A 304 6.56 1.83 -7.98
CA THR A 304 7.84 1.28 -8.46
C THR A 304 8.88 1.20 -7.34
N ASN A 305 8.66 0.31 -6.38
CA ASN A 305 9.76 -0.22 -5.56
C ASN A 305 10.52 -1.26 -6.41
N LYS A 306 11.29 -0.77 -7.38
CA LYS A 306 12.12 -1.59 -8.27
C LYS A 306 13.57 -1.48 -7.77
N ALA A 307 14.06 -2.51 -7.11
CA ALA A 307 15.49 -2.68 -6.92
C ALA A 307 16.12 -2.98 -8.29
N GLY A 308 16.90 -2.04 -8.83
CA GLY A 308 17.83 -2.30 -9.94
C GLY A 308 17.26 -2.29 -11.37
N THR A 309 17.60 -1.22 -12.09
CA THR A 309 17.83 -1.11 -13.55
C THR A 309 16.70 -1.18 -14.61
N SER A 310 16.95 -0.28 -15.58
CA SER A 310 16.37 0.03 -16.90
C SER A 310 14.92 0.50 -17.02
N SER A 311 14.85 1.70 -17.61
CA SER A 311 13.71 2.39 -18.23
C SER A 311 13.03 1.50 -19.25
N SER A 312 11.72 1.32 -19.14
CA SER A 312 10.88 0.80 -20.21
C SER A 312 9.60 1.60 -20.22
N THR A 313 9.30 2.13 -21.39
CA THR A 313 8.07 2.84 -21.76
C THR A 313 6.85 2.02 -21.35
N ASP A 314 5.98 2.64 -20.56
CA ASP A 314 4.74 2.05 -20.04
C ASP A 314 3.74 1.89 -21.19
N SER A 315 3.79 0.74 -21.86
CA SER A 315 2.78 0.38 -22.86
C SER A 315 1.52 -0.03 -22.10
N MET A 316 0.43 0.73 -22.28
CA MET A 316 -0.92 0.42 -21.82
C MET A 316 -1.49 -0.83 -22.51
N ALA A 317 -0.93 -2.00 -22.22
CA ALA A 317 -1.43 -3.28 -22.66
C ALA A 317 -1.85 -4.10 -21.43
N GLU A 318 -3.17 -4.32 -21.35
CA GLU A 318 -3.89 -5.31 -20.54
C GLU A 318 -3.32 -5.52 -19.12
N GLU A 319 -3.66 -4.60 -18.23
CA GLU A 319 -3.67 -4.89 -16.80
C GLU A 319 -4.91 -5.71 -16.51
N ASP A 320 -4.75 -6.95 -16.02
CA ASP A 320 -5.83 -7.73 -15.41
C ASP A 320 -6.60 -6.81 -14.45
N SER A 321 -7.73 -6.28 -14.90
CA SER A 321 -8.55 -5.41 -14.09
C SER A 321 -9.23 -6.31 -13.05
N GLU A 322 -8.66 -6.34 -11.84
CA GLU A 322 -9.27 -7.00 -10.68
C GLU A 322 -10.52 -6.26 -10.16
N ASP A 323 -11.05 -5.28 -10.92
CA ASP A 323 -12.33 -4.63 -10.64
C ASP A 323 -13.48 -5.61 -10.92
N ASP A 324 -13.60 -6.59 -10.03
CA ASP A 324 -14.70 -7.55 -9.91
C ASP A 324 -15.90 -6.86 -9.23
N PHE A 325 -16.35 -5.74 -9.82
CA PHE A 325 -17.76 -5.38 -9.66
C PHE A 325 -18.51 -6.31 -10.60
N SER A 326 -18.97 -7.44 -10.06
CA SER A 326 -19.99 -8.24 -10.72
C SER A 326 -21.16 -7.32 -11.09
N ASP A 327 -21.75 -7.53 -12.27
CA ASP A 327 -22.89 -6.73 -12.76
C ASP A 327 -24.07 -6.73 -11.75
N GLU A 328 -24.17 -7.79 -10.94
CA GLU A 328 -25.00 -7.83 -9.73
C GLU A 328 -24.42 -6.92 -8.63
N GLY A 329 -24.96 -5.70 -8.52
CA GLY A 329 -24.69 -4.77 -7.43
C GLY A 329 -23.99 -3.47 -7.83
N ALA A 330 -23.75 -3.23 -9.12
CA ALA A 330 -23.29 -1.94 -9.61
C ALA A 330 -24.37 -0.86 -9.40
N VAL A 331 -23.99 0.28 -8.82
CA VAL A 331 -24.89 1.43 -8.69
C VAL A 331 -25.27 1.96 -10.07
N ASP A 332 -26.55 2.21 -10.29
CA ASP A 332 -27.08 2.86 -11.48
C ASP A 332 -27.14 4.40 -11.30
N GLU A 333 -27.51 5.11 -12.36
CA GLU A 333 -27.56 6.59 -12.32
C GLU A 333 -28.57 7.10 -11.29
N GLU A 334 -29.71 6.44 -11.14
CA GLU A 334 -30.75 6.83 -10.19
C GLU A 334 -30.28 6.66 -8.74
N GLY A 335 -29.63 5.54 -8.44
CA GLY A 335 -29.00 5.27 -7.16
C GLY A 335 -27.90 6.29 -6.84
N TYR A 336 -27.10 6.68 -7.83
CA TYR A 336 -26.08 7.72 -7.65
C TYR A 336 -26.67 9.10 -7.37
N VAL A 337 -27.68 9.50 -8.12
CA VAL A 337 -28.35 10.80 -7.93
C VAL A 337 -29.04 10.86 -6.57
N THR A 338 -29.64 9.75 -6.14
CA THR A 338 -30.22 9.61 -4.79
C THR A 338 -29.14 9.76 -3.72
N ALA A 339 -28.02 9.04 -3.85
CA ALA A 339 -26.88 9.15 -2.94
C ALA A 339 -26.31 10.57 -2.86
N ALA A 340 -26.13 11.24 -4.00
CA ALA A 340 -25.63 12.61 -4.08
C ALA A 340 -26.59 13.61 -3.41
N SER A 341 -27.90 13.41 -3.57
CA SER A 341 -28.93 14.23 -2.94
C SER A 341 -28.92 14.05 -1.41
N SER A 342 -28.79 12.82 -0.93
CA SER A 342 -28.66 12.51 0.51
C SER A 342 -27.38 13.09 1.11
N ALA A 343 -26.25 13.02 0.40
CA ALA A 343 -25.00 13.64 0.84
C ALA A 343 -25.12 15.16 0.98
N ASN A 344 -25.73 15.83 0.00
CA ASN A 344 -25.94 17.27 0.04
C ASN A 344 -26.93 17.69 1.15
N ALA A 345 -27.92 16.85 1.47
CA ALA A 345 -28.82 17.08 2.59
C ALA A 345 -28.11 16.95 3.96
N ALA A 346 -27.23 15.96 4.11
CA ALA A 346 -26.50 15.72 5.36
C ALA A 346 -25.35 16.71 5.59
N SER A 347 -24.72 17.21 4.53
CA SER A 347 -23.63 18.17 4.58
C SER A 347 -23.67 19.09 3.37
N PRO A 348 -24.43 20.19 3.44
CA PRO A 348 -24.65 21.08 2.29
C PRO A 348 -23.34 21.69 1.78
N MET A 349 -23.07 21.52 0.49
CA MET A 349 -21.96 22.18 -0.17
C MET A 349 -22.40 23.57 -0.65
N THR A 350 -21.60 24.61 -0.37
CA THR A 350 -21.84 25.91 -1.01
C THR A 350 -21.61 25.76 -2.52
N PRO A 351 -22.55 26.18 -3.38
CA PRO A 351 -22.33 26.14 -4.82
C PRO A 351 -21.02 26.84 -5.16
N ALA A 352 -20.17 26.21 -5.98
CA ALA A 352 -19.11 26.93 -6.65
C ALA A 352 -19.77 28.05 -7.45
N SER A 353 -19.35 29.30 -7.22
CA SER A 353 -19.86 30.44 -7.96
C SER A 353 -19.66 30.17 -9.45
N SER A 354 -20.75 29.99 -10.17
CA SER A 354 -20.73 29.76 -11.61
C SER A 354 -19.97 30.89 -12.30
N PRO A 355 -19.05 30.60 -13.24
CA PRO A 355 -18.47 31.65 -14.06
C PRO A 355 -19.60 32.26 -14.87
N LYS A 356 -19.87 33.55 -14.63
CA LYS A 356 -20.78 34.33 -15.48
C LYS A 356 -20.31 34.17 -16.92
N LEU A 357 -21.08 33.44 -17.72
CA LEU A 357 -21.00 33.50 -19.17
C LEU A 357 -21.34 34.94 -19.54
N ASN A 358 -20.31 35.76 -19.75
CA ASN A 358 -20.48 37.06 -20.38
C ASN A 358 -21.01 36.80 -21.79
N ALA A 359 -22.31 36.98 -21.96
CA ALA A 359 -22.92 37.14 -23.26
C ALA A 359 -22.30 38.37 -23.91
N CYS A 360 -21.37 38.14 -24.83
CA CYS A 360 -20.85 39.16 -25.71
C CYS A 360 -21.98 39.53 -26.69
N SER A 361 -22.80 40.52 -26.32
CA SER A 361 -23.74 41.14 -27.24
C SER A 361 -22.99 42.20 -28.04
N SER A 362 -22.78 41.88 -29.32
CA SER A 362 -22.40 42.79 -30.38
C SER A 362 -23.33 44.00 -30.46
N SER A 363 -22.77 45.21 -30.50
CA SER A 363 -23.44 46.35 -31.14
C SER A 363 -22.45 47.50 -31.35
N THR A 364 -22.03 47.59 -32.62
CA THR A 364 -21.98 48.81 -33.45
C THR A 364 -21.24 50.05 -32.95
N VAL A 365 -20.12 50.30 -33.65
CA VAL A 365 -19.46 51.60 -33.82
C VAL A 365 -20.42 52.62 -34.44
N PRO A 366 -20.36 53.90 -34.00
CA PRO A 366 -20.59 55.02 -34.89
C PRO A 366 -19.34 55.93 -34.98
N THR A 367 -18.99 56.26 -36.22
CA THR A 367 -18.05 57.32 -36.61
C THR A 367 -18.81 58.59 -37.03
N PHE A 368 -18.09 59.71 -37.02
CA PHE A 368 -18.38 61.09 -37.49
C PHE A 368 -18.98 62.05 -36.43
N GLU A 369 -18.14 62.93 -35.86
CA GLU A 369 -17.74 64.29 -36.34
C GLU A 369 -18.80 65.34 -35.99
N ASP A 370 -18.48 66.29 -35.09
CA ASP A 370 -18.21 67.70 -35.41
C ASP A 370 -18.13 68.57 -34.13
N GLY A 371 -17.33 69.66 -34.19
CA GLY A 371 -17.68 70.93 -33.54
C GLY A 371 -17.18 71.26 -32.12
N MET A 372 -16.03 71.96 -32.09
CA MET A 372 -15.79 73.27 -31.44
C MET A 372 -16.12 73.57 -29.94
N ASP A 373 -15.09 74.21 -29.35
CA ASP A 373 -15.08 75.33 -28.40
C ASP A 373 -14.96 75.12 -26.88
N LEU A 374 -13.78 75.56 -26.40
CA LEU A 374 -13.48 76.53 -25.33
C LEU A 374 -14.09 76.29 -23.94
N ASP A 375 -13.25 75.90 -22.96
CA ASP A 375 -12.43 76.80 -22.11
C ASP A 375 -11.38 76.00 -21.32
#